data_AF-A0A961AKY0-F1
#
_entry.id   AF-A0A961AKY0-F1
#
_cell.length_a   1.000
_cell.length_b   1.000
_cell.length_c   1.000
_cell.angle_alpha   90.00
_cell.angle_beta   90.00
_cell.angle_gamma   90.00
#
_symmetry.space_group_name_H-M   'P 1'
#
loop_
_entity.id
_entity.type
_entity.pdbx_description
1 polymer ?
#
loop_
_entity_poly.entity_id
_entity_poly.type
_entity_poly.pdbx_seq_one_letter_code
_entity_poly.pdbx_strand_id
1 'polypeptide(L)'
;MSFSKSGVAVVGFNVLYNSGGNVYQNAANIAVYINAFAEKLVGSPIQIDLDALTQVASALQQPDFPHIDGVDKASPFKKAANFFVWFVCCRPIISELPASIIGTDLNGIGNHQNVIFGYDFAVSCLEGATLHKKNEIVTLDNRIKISYHFYRDLIEAFAAPTPSSHFKIASLLFEQLAYKANPGAAYTETI
;
A
#
# COMPACT_ATOMS: atom_id res chain seq x y z
N MET A 1 14.88 7.79 3.50
CA MET A 1 13.96 8.93 3.29
C MET A 1 12.76 8.75 4.22
N SER A 2 12.48 9.74 5.06
CA SER A 2 11.26 9.77 5.88
C SER A 2 10.44 10.95 5.40
N PHE A 3 9.39 10.72 4.61
CA PHE A 3 8.45 11.75 4.24
C PHE A 3 7.57 12.05 5.48
N SER A 4 7.89 13.09 6.25
CA SER A 4 7.15 13.41 7.47
C SER A 4 5.93 14.29 7.21
N LYS A 5 4.81 13.90 7.85
CA LYS A 5 3.60 14.64 8.25
C LYS A 5 3.39 16.04 7.67
N SER A 6 2.44 16.15 6.73
CA SER A 6 1.13 16.82 6.92
C SER A 6 0.44 17.03 5.57
N GLY A 7 -0.83 16.62 5.45
CA GLY A 7 -1.75 17.16 4.43
C GLY A 7 -2.09 16.31 3.20
N VAL A 8 -1.65 15.05 3.06
CA VAL A 8 -2.38 14.18 2.10
C VAL A 8 -3.66 13.76 2.79
N ALA A 9 -4.83 13.97 2.17
CA ALA A 9 -6.08 13.43 2.66
C ALA A 9 -5.87 11.92 2.89
N VAL A 10 -5.95 11.49 4.16
CA VAL A 10 -5.72 10.09 4.52
C VAL A 10 -6.89 9.29 3.94
N VAL A 11 -6.68 8.69 2.77
CA VAL A 11 -7.58 7.65 2.28
C VAL A 11 -7.27 6.41 3.11
N GLY A 12 -7.96 6.24 4.24
CA GLY A 12 -7.81 5.04 5.07
C GLY A 12 -8.35 3.79 4.35
N PHE A 13 -7.94 2.58 4.76
CA PHE A 13 -8.45 1.34 4.15
C PHE A 13 -9.98 1.22 4.18
N ASN A 14 -10.62 1.82 5.19
CA ASN A 14 -12.08 1.86 5.30
C ASN A 14 -12.74 2.60 4.13
N VAL A 15 -12.00 3.45 3.42
CA VAL A 15 -12.47 4.15 2.23
C VAL A 15 -12.36 3.26 0.98
N LEU A 16 -11.34 2.41 0.89
CA LEU A 16 -11.10 1.55 -0.28
C LEU A 16 -11.88 0.22 -0.26
N TYR A 17 -12.13 -0.32 0.93
CA TYR A 17 -12.83 -1.58 1.14
C TYR A 17 -14.25 -1.39 1.70
N ASN A 18 -14.86 -0.23 1.47
CA ASN A 18 -16.24 0.03 1.89
C ASN A 18 -17.20 -0.85 1.09
N SER A 19 -18.05 -1.61 1.77
CA SER A 19 -19.08 -2.49 1.18
C SER A 19 -20.12 -1.77 0.33
N GLY A 20 -20.24 -0.44 0.45
CA GLY A 20 -21.08 0.40 -0.40
C GLY A 20 -20.34 1.19 -1.49
N GLY A 21 -19.03 1.07 -1.60
CA GLY A 21 -18.24 1.79 -2.61
C GLY A 21 -18.40 1.18 -4.00
N ASN A 22 -18.54 1.99 -5.05
CA ASN A 22 -18.44 1.51 -6.43
C ASN A 22 -16.99 1.63 -6.94
N VAL A 23 -16.65 0.84 -7.97
CA VAL A 23 -15.29 0.80 -8.56
C VAL A 23 -14.78 2.21 -8.91
N TYR A 24 -15.64 3.08 -9.42
CA TYR A 24 -15.27 4.44 -9.81
C TYR A 24 -14.88 5.33 -8.63
N GLN A 25 -15.58 5.20 -7.50
CA GLN A 25 -15.23 5.93 -6.26
C GLN A 25 -13.88 5.47 -5.73
N ASN A 26 -13.61 4.15 -5.75
CA ASN A 26 -12.32 3.61 -5.36
C ASN A 26 -11.20 4.11 -6.30
N ALA A 27 -11.40 4.05 -7.61
CA ALA A 27 -10.44 4.57 -8.59
C ALA A 27 -10.18 6.07 -8.37
N ALA A 28 -11.21 6.88 -8.15
CA ALA A 28 -11.08 8.30 -7.86
C ALA A 28 -10.29 8.57 -6.57
N ASN A 29 -10.56 7.83 -5.49
CA ASN A 29 -9.83 7.94 -4.23
C ASN A 29 -8.34 7.61 -4.41
N ILE A 30 -8.05 6.57 -5.20
CA ILE A 30 -6.66 6.20 -5.51
C ILE A 30 -5.98 7.29 -6.35
N ALA A 31 -6.66 7.85 -7.37
CA ALA A 31 -6.14 8.95 -8.18
C ALA A 31 -5.83 10.21 -7.35
N VAL A 32 -6.72 10.56 -6.41
CA VAL A 32 -6.50 11.68 -5.48
C VAL A 32 -5.24 11.46 -4.64
N TYR A 33 -5.04 10.24 -4.12
CA TYR A 33 -3.82 9.91 -3.40
C TYR A 33 -2.57 10.02 -4.28
N ILE A 34 -2.61 9.43 -5.49
CA ILE A 34 -1.49 9.49 -6.44
C ILE A 34 -1.11 10.94 -6.72
N ASN A 35 -2.07 11.81 -7.04
CA ASN A 35 -1.80 13.22 -7.33
C ASN A 35 -1.19 13.93 -6.13
N ALA A 36 -1.73 13.74 -4.92
CA ALA A 36 -1.21 14.37 -3.71
C ALA A 36 0.19 13.88 -3.34
N PHE A 37 0.50 12.61 -3.58
CA PHE A 37 1.85 12.08 -3.35
C PHE A 37 2.84 12.53 -4.43
N ALA A 38 2.42 12.56 -5.70
CA ALA A 38 3.21 13.06 -6.82
C ALA A 38 3.59 14.54 -6.65
N GLU A 39 2.63 15.39 -6.26
CA GLU A 39 2.90 16.81 -5.98
C GLU A 39 3.99 16.98 -4.91
N LYS A 40 3.98 16.14 -3.87
CA LYS A 40 5.00 16.16 -2.81
C LYS A 40 6.35 15.61 -3.25
N LEU A 41 6.34 14.60 -4.13
CA LEU A 41 7.55 13.88 -4.51
C LEU A 41 8.30 14.57 -5.66
N VAL A 42 7.58 14.98 -6.70
CA VAL A 42 8.16 15.53 -7.94
C VAL A 42 7.69 16.95 -8.26
N GLY A 43 6.73 17.51 -7.51
CA GLY A 43 6.26 18.89 -7.73
C GLY A 43 5.33 19.06 -8.93
N SER A 44 4.88 17.97 -9.56
CA SER A 44 4.00 17.99 -10.72
C SER A 44 3.08 16.77 -10.76
N PRO A 45 1.93 16.84 -11.46
CA PRO A 45 1.13 15.66 -11.76
C PRO A 45 1.94 14.61 -12.53
N ILE A 46 1.61 13.35 -12.34
CA ILE A 46 2.17 12.22 -13.10
C ILE A 46 1.09 11.62 -14.00
N GLN A 47 1.52 10.97 -15.08
CA GLN A 47 0.61 10.30 -16.00
C GLN A 47 0.13 8.97 -15.41
N ILE A 48 -1.19 8.78 -15.42
CA ILE A 48 -1.88 7.60 -14.89
C ILE A 48 -2.62 6.89 -16.02
N ASP A 49 -2.56 5.56 -16.03
CA ASP A 49 -3.43 4.69 -16.80
C ASP A 49 -4.74 4.45 -16.02
N LEU A 50 -5.83 5.03 -16.53
CA LEU A 50 -7.14 4.94 -15.90
C LEU A 50 -7.76 3.54 -15.98
N ASP A 51 -7.44 2.77 -17.02
CA ASP A 51 -7.94 1.40 -17.18
C ASP A 51 -7.24 0.48 -16.17
N ALA A 52 -5.92 0.61 -16.02
CA ALA A 52 -5.17 -0.07 -14.99
C ALA A 52 -5.66 0.31 -13.58
N LEU A 53 -5.93 1.60 -13.33
CA LEU A 53 -6.45 2.06 -12.05
C LEU A 53 -7.84 1.48 -11.74
N THR A 54 -8.70 1.37 -12.76
CA THR A 54 -10.02 0.75 -12.66
C THR A 54 -9.91 -0.76 -12.38
N GLN A 55 -8.91 -1.44 -12.97
CA GLN A 55 -8.61 -2.83 -12.64
C GLN A 55 -8.17 -3.00 -11.18
N VAL A 56 -7.29 -2.13 -10.68
CA VAL A 56 -6.92 -2.12 -9.24
C VAL A 56 -8.18 -1.97 -8.40
N ALA A 57 -9.00 -0.94 -8.66
CA ALA A 57 -10.22 -0.68 -7.90
C ALA A 57 -11.21 -1.85 -7.93
N SER A 58 -11.35 -2.52 -9.08
CA SER A 58 -12.20 -3.71 -9.25
C SER A 58 -11.71 -4.88 -8.41
N ALA A 59 -10.39 -5.08 -8.36
CA ALA A 59 -9.79 -6.15 -7.56
C ALA A 59 -9.99 -5.97 -6.04
N LEU A 60 -10.21 -4.74 -5.57
CA LEU A 60 -10.52 -4.49 -4.15
C LEU A 60 -11.96 -4.88 -3.78
N GLN A 61 -12.85 -5.04 -4.77
CA GLN A 61 -14.27 -5.38 -4.58
C GLN A 61 -14.59 -6.86 -4.87
N GLN A 62 -13.56 -7.66 -5.16
CA GLN A 62 -13.73 -9.07 -5.50
C GLN A 62 -14.35 -9.85 -4.33
N PRO A 63 -15.42 -10.65 -4.57
CA PRO A 63 -16.06 -11.47 -3.54
C PRO A 63 -15.12 -12.57 -3.02
N ASP A 64 -14.11 -12.94 -3.82
CA ASP A 64 -13.08 -13.93 -3.53
C ASP A 64 -11.80 -13.32 -2.97
N PHE A 65 -11.92 -12.27 -2.15
CA PHE A 65 -10.79 -11.73 -1.39
C PHE A 65 -9.99 -12.89 -0.77
N PRO A 66 -8.64 -12.92 -0.88
CA PRO A 66 -7.81 -14.08 -0.57
C PRO A 66 -7.65 -14.33 0.94
N HIS A 67 -8.76 -14.44 1.65
CA HIS A 67 -8.91 -14.71 3.07
C HIS A 67 -10.17 -15.54 3.28
N ILE A 68 -10.07 -16.60 4.09
CA ILE A 68 -11.15 -17.58 4.30
C ILE A 68 -12.47 -16.95 4.78
N ASP A 69 -12.38 -15.82 5.50
CA ASP A 69 -13.52 -15.08 6.03
C ASP A 69 -13.90 -13.83 5.21
N GLY A 70 -13.33 -13.67 4.01
CA GLY A 70 -13.55 -12.51 3.16
C GLY A 70 -12.88 -11.22 3.67
N VAL A 71 -13.21 -10.11 3.01
CA VAL A 71 -12.60 -8.78 3.23
C VAL A 71 -12.94 -8.18 4.59
N ASP A 72 -14.17 -8.38 5.07
CA ASP A 72 -14.64 -7.74 6.31
C ASP A 72 -13.86 -8.22 7.54
N LYS A 73 -13.50 -9.50 7.57
CA LYS A 73 -12.68 -10.10 8.64
C LYS A 73 -11.18 -10.13 8.34
N ALA A 74 -10.76 -9.64 7.16
CA ALA A 74 -9.35 -9.56 6.84
C ALA A 74 -8.66 -8.50 7.71
N SER A 75 -7.47 -8.82 8.23
CA SER A 75 -6.67 -7.85 8.97
C SER A 75 -6.26 -6.67 8.08
N PRO A 76 -5.99 -5.48 8.66
CA PRO A 76 -5.45 -4.34 7.91
C PRO A 76 -4.21 -4.69 7.09
N PHE A 77 -3.36 -5.61 7.57
CA PHE A 77 -2.17 -6.08 6.85
C PHE A 77 -2.50 -6.80 5.55
N LYS A 78 -3.53 -7.66 5.56
CA LYS A 78 -4.00 -8.36 4.37
C LYS A 78 -4.65 -7.40 3.38
N LYS A 79 -5.42 -6.42 3.87
CA LYS A 79 -5.98 -5.35 3.04
C LYS A 79 -4.87 -4.53 2.37
N ALA A 80 -3.85 -4.14 3.13
CA ALA A 80 -2.66 -3.46 2.63
C ALA A 80 -1.92 -4.26 1.56
N ALA A 81 -1.68 -5.54 1.83
CA ALA A 81 -1.02 -6.44 0.90
C ALA A 81 -1.79 -6.65 -0.39
N ASN A 82 -3.12 -6.86 -0.30
CA ASN A 82 -3.96 -7.03 -1.48
C ASN A 82 -3.92 -5.76 -2.36
N PHE A 83 -4.12 -4.59 -1.76
CA PHE A 83 -3.99 -3.32 -2.47
C PHE A 83 -2.61 -3.18 -3.13
N PHE A 84 -1.54 -3.34 -2.35
CA PHE A 84 -0.16 -3.15 -2.83
C PHE A 84 0.15 -4.04 -4.02
N VAL A 85 -0.14 -5.34 -3.92
CA VAL A 85 0.20 -6.29 -4.97
C VAL A 85 -0.61 -6.05 -6.25
N TRP A 86 -1.91 -5.75 -6.14
CA TRP A 86 -2.72 -5.40 -7.31
C TRP A 86 -2.29 -4.08 -7.94
N PHE A 87 -2.02 -3.06 -7.14
CA PHE A 87 -1.55 -1.76 -7.62
C PHE A 87 -0.27 -1.92 -8.45
N VAL A 88 0.71 -2.65 -7.92
CA VAL A 88 1.98 -2.84 -8.61
C VAL A 88 1.86 -3.75 -9.83
N CYS A 89 1.02 -4.78 -9.78
CA CYS A 89 0.76 -5.69 -10.89
C CYS A 89 0.08 -4.97 -12.07
N CYS A 90 -0.91 -4.11 -11.80
CA CYS A 90 -1.65 -3.39 -12.84
C CYS A 90 -0.89 -2.20 -13.44
N ARG A 91 0.11 -1.67 -12.72
CA ARG A 91 0.99 -0.57 -13.19
C ARG A 91 0.26 0.72 -13.59
N PRO A 92 -0.61 1.28 -12.73
CA PRO A 92 -1.38 2.48 -13.06
C PRO A 92 -0.53 3.73 -13.29
N ILE A 93 0.71 3.80 -12.81
CA ILE A 93 1.59 4.95 -13.05
C ILE A 93 2.48 4.67 -14.26
N ILE A 94 2.27 5.46 -15.31
CA ILE A 94 3.00 5.36 -16.58
C ILE A 94 4.31 6.14 -16.51
N SER A 95 4.30 7.33 -15.88
CA SER A 95 5.49 8.17 -15.78
C SER A 95 6.55 7.55 -14.88
N GLU A 96 7.74 7.31 -15.42
CA GLU A 96 8.90 7.01 -14.60
C GLU A 96 9.29 8.19 -13.72
N LEU A 97 9.82 7.91 -12.53
CA LEU A 97 10.32 8.94 -11.65
C LEU A 97 11.76 9.29 -12.03
N PRO A 98 12.11 10.58 -12.15
CA PRO A 98 13.44 10.98 -12.58
C PRO A 98 14.50 10.59 -11.55
N ALA A 99 15.67 10.14 -12.02
CA ALA A 99 16.80 9.77 -11.17
C ALA A 99 17.28 10.90 -10.25
N SER A 100 17.04 12.17 -10.62
CA SER A 100 17.33 13.34 -9.77
C SER A 100 16.51 13.40 -8.49
N ILE A 101 15.38 12.68 -8.42
CA ILE A 101 14.48 12.65 -7.26
C ILE A 101 14.68 11.38 -6.44
N ILE A 102 14.77 10.22 -7.10
CA ILE A 102 14.81 8.90 -6.42
C ILE A 102 16.20 8.26 -6.38
N GLY A 103 17.20 8.86 -7.02
CA GLY A 103 18.53 8.29 -7.20
C GLY A 103 18.61 7.31 -8.37
N THR A 104 19.84 7.10 -8.87
CA THR A 104 20.11 6.21 -10.01
C THR A 104 19.82 4.75 -9.69
N ASP A 105 20.03 4.32 -8.45
CA ASP A 105 19.83 2.93 -8.03
C ASP A 105 18.37 2.51 -8.18
N LEU A 106 17.43 3.36 -7.75
CA LEU A 106 16.00 3.08 -7.83
C LEU A 106 15.46 3.28 -9.24
N ASN A 107 15.93 4.30 -9.95
CA ASN A 107 15.50 4.58 -11.32
C ASN A 107 15.86 3.43 -12.29
N GLY A 108 16.96 2.70 -12.04
CA GLY A 108 17.35 1.53 -12.82
C GLY A 108 16.44 0.30 -12.65
N ILE A 109 15.53 0.31 -11.67
CA ILE A 109 14.60 -0.80 -11.43
C ILE A 109 13.33 -0.58 -12.26
N GLY A 110 12.97 -1.53 -13.11
CA GLY A 110 11.72 -1.45 -13.87
C GLY A 110 10.50 -1.39 -12.95
N ASN A 111 9.48 -0.60 -13.31
CA ASN A 111 8.24 -0.45 -12.55
C ASN A 111 8.41 0.12 -11.12
N HIS A 112 9.57 0.72 -10.79
CA HIS A 112 9.86 1.28 -9.48
C HIS A 112 8.79 2.26 -8.98
N GLN A 113 8.23 3.08 -9.87
CA GLN A 113 7.24 4.09 -9.55
C GLN A 113 5.97 3.48 -8.94
N ASN A 114 5.50 2.35 -9.48
CA ASN A 114 4.31 1.69 -8.96
C ASN A 114 4.59 1.04 -7.61
N VAL A 115 5.80 0.50 -7.40
CA VAL A 115 6.20 -0.04 -6.09
C VAL A 115 6.30 1.06 -5.05
N ILE A 116 6.93 2.20 -5.39
CA ILE A 116 7.09 3.36 -4.51
C ILE A 116 5.73 3.89 -4.06
N PHE A 117 4.82 4.15 -5.00
CA PHE A 117 3.49 4.67 -4.69
C PHE A 117 2.63 3.64 -3.97
N GLY A 118 2.62 2.38 -4.43
CA GLY A 118 1.87 1.32 -3.80
C GLY A 118 2.29 1.08 -2.34
N TYR A 119 3.60 1.07 -2.08
CA TYR A 119 4.14 0.91 -0.72
C TYR A 119 3.76 2.09 0.17
N ASP A 120 3.96 3.33 -0.30
CA ASP A 120 3.63 4.52 0.51
C ASP A 120 2.14 4.60 0.84
N PHE A 121 1.27 4.28 -0.13
CA PHE A 121 -0.17 4.17 0.09
C PHE A 121 -0.48 3.10 1.14
N ALA A 122 0.05 1.88 0.99
CA ALA A 122 -0.17 0.80 1.95
C ALA A 122 0.24 1.19 3.38
N VAL A 123 1.40 1.85 3.53
CA VAL A 123 1.88 2.35 4.82
C VAL A 123 0.96 3.46 5.37
N SER A 124 0.51 4.38 4.52
CA SER A 124 -0.42 5.45 4.93
C SER A 124 -1.77 4.93 5.38
N CYS A 125 -2.26 3.84 4.80
CA CYS A 125 -3.48 3.22 5.25
C CYS A 125 -3.31 2.38 6.52
N LEU A 126 -2.10 1.86 6.79
CA LEU A 126 -1.78 1.16 8.04
C LEU A 126 -1.59 2.13 9.21
N GLU A 127 -1.11 3.35 8.96
CA GLU A 127 -1.01 4.41 9.96
C GLU A 127 -2.43 4.79 10.46
N GLY A 128 -2.70 4.56 11.74
CA GLY A 128 -4.00 4.78 12.36
C GLY A 128 -5.01 3.64 12.15
N ALA A 129 -4.62 2.53 11.51
CA ALA A 129 -5.52 1.38 11.38
C ALA A 129 -5.73 0.68 12.73
N THR A 130 -6.92 0.11 12.89
CA THR A 130 -7.35 -0.55 14.12
C THR A 130 -7.26 -2.07 13.99
N LEU A 131 -6.69 -2.71 14.99
CA LEU A 131 -6.66 -4.16 15.17
C LEU A 131 -7.65 -4.56 16.26
N HIS A 132 -8.51 -5.52 15.93
CA HIS A 132 -9.39 -6.16 16.90
C HIS A 132 -8.73 -7.44 17.39
N LYS A 133 -8.20 -7.41 18.62
CA LYS A 133 -7.74 -8.60 19.34
C LYS A 133 -8.84 -9.08 20.29
N LYS A 134 -8.71 -10.30 20.81
CA LYS A 134 -9.77 -11.00 21.59
C LYS A 134 -10.50 -10.10 22.60
N ASN A 135 -9.77 -9.27 23.35
CA ASN A 135 -10.34 -8.37 24.37
C ASN A 135 -9.86 -6.91 24.28
N GLU A 136 -9.12 -6.55 23.22
CA GLU A 136 -8.55 -5.22 23.10
C GLU A 136 -8.62 -4.70 21.66
N ILE A 137 -8.80 -3.39 21.55
CA ILE A 137 -8.71 -2.66 20.30
C ILE A 137 -7.37 -1.92 20.34
N VAL A 138 -6.48 -2.22 19.39
CA VAL A 138 -5.16 -1.59 19.32
C VAL A 138 -5.04 -0.80 18.02
N THR A 139 -4.58 0.44 18.11
CA THR A 139 -4.34 1.30 16.95
C THR A 139 -2.87 1.30 16.56
N LEU A 140 -2.59 1.32 15.25
CA LEU A 140 -1.24 1.41 14.69
C LEU A 140 -0.80 2.87 14.59
N ASP A 141 -0.47 3.50 15.72
CA ASP A 141 -0.21 4.95 15.79
C ASP A 141 1.11 5.40 15.14
N ASN A 142 2.06 4.49 14.97
CA ASN A 142 3.37 4.79 14.41
C ASN A 142 3.46 4.33 12.96
N ARG A 143 3.74 5.28 12.06
CA ARG A 143 4.05 5.00 10.65
C ARG A 143 5.26 4.08 10.53
N ILE A 144 5.18 3.10 9.62
CA ILE A 144 6.29 2.21 9.28
C ILE A 144 7.47 3.03 8.75
N LYS A 145 8.66 2.78 9.30
CA LYS A 145 9.94 3.32 8.84
C LYS A 145 10.91 2.18 8.55
N ILE A 146 11.55 2.22 7.39
CA ILE A 146 12.51 1.22 6.92
C ILE A 146 13.81 1.91 6.51
N SER A 147 14.91 1.14 6.51
CA SER A 147 16.19 1.63 6.00
C SER A 147 16.13 1.82 4.48
N TYR A 148 17.01 2.65 3.93
CA TYR A 148 17.14 2.80 2.48
C TYR A 148 17.49 1.47 1.79
N HIS A 149 18.39 0.68 2.39
CA HIS A 149 18.77 -0.63 1.87
C HIS A 149 17.56 -1.57 1.76
N PHE A 150 16.77 -1.69 2.83
CA PHE A 150 15.54 -2.49 2.82
C PHE A 150 14.54 -1.97 1.79
N TYR A 151 14.42 -0.65 1.64
CA TYR A 151 13.51 -0.05 0.68
C TYR A 151 13.87 -0.36 -0.76
N ARG A 152 15.16 -0.28 -1.11
CA ARG A 152 15.65 -0.70 -2.43
C ARG A 152 15.32 -2.17 -2.69
N ASP A 153 15.66 -3.06 -1.77
CA ASP A 153 15.43 -4.50 -1.94
C ASP A 153 13.93 -4.82 -2.06
N LEU A 154 13.08 -4.08 -1.35
CA LEU A 154 11.63 -4.16 -1.50
C LEU A 154 11.17 -3.75 -2.90
N ILE A 155 11.71 -2.64 -3.44
CA ILE A 155 11.39 -2.18 -4.79
C ILE A 155 11.79 -3.23 -5.83
N GLU A 156 12.99 -3.81 -5.70
CA GLU A 156 13.46 -4.87 -6.59
C GLU A 156 12.58 -6.13 -6.48
N ALA A 157 12.29 -6.59 -5.26
CA ALA A 157 11.53 -7.81 -5.01
C ALA A 157 10.08 -7.73 -5.51
N PHE A 158 9.48 -6.55 -5.49
CA PHE A 158 8.10 -6.33 -5.92
C PHE A 158 7.98 -5.62 -7.27
N ALA A 159 9.04 -5.48 -8.07
CA ALA A 159 8.96 -4.82 -9.38
C ALA A 159 7.99 -5.53 -10.37
N ALA A 160 7.79 -6.84 -10.23
CA ALA A 160 6.90 -7.63 -11.08
C ALA A 160 6.11 -8.67 -10.27
N PRO A 161 5.24 -8.25 -9.33
CA PRO A 161 4.56 -9.16 -8.45
C PRO A 161 3.31 -9.73 -9.14
N THR A 162 2.94 -10.94 -8.75
CA THR A 162 1.68 -11.58 -9.11
C THR A 162 0.78 -11.67 -7.87
N PRO A 163 -0.51 -11.25 -7.93
CA PRO A 163 -1.44 -11.33 -6.80
C PRO A 163 -1.49 -12.71 -6.13
N SER A 164 -1.55 -13.77 -6.92
CA SER A 164 -1.63 -15.15 -6.43
C SER A 164 -0.40 -15.62 -5.65
N SER A 165 0.80 -15.18 -6.03
CA SER A 165 2.05 -15.62 -5.40
C SER A 165 2.54 -14.65 -4.32
N HIS A 166 2.24 -13.36 -4.44
CA HIS A 166 2.85 -12.32 -3.61
C HIS A 166 1.95 -11.81 -2.49
N PHE A 167 0.64 -12.07 -2.53
CA PHE A 167 -0.29 -11.61 -1.50
C PHE A 167 0.11 -12.07 -0.08
N LYS A 168 0.43 -13.36 0.09
CA LYS A 168 0.76 -13.92 1.42
C LYS A 168 2.06 -13.35 1.97
N ILE A 169 3.11 -13.26 1.16
CA ILE A 169 4.40 -12.73 1.60
C ILE A 169 4.30 -11.23 1.90
N ALA A 170 3.58 -10.45 1.08
CA ALA A 170 3.32 -9.05 1.35
C ALA A 170 2.50 -8.85 2.63
N SER A 171 1.52 -9.73 2.90
CA SER A 171 0.72 -9.69 4.14
C SER A 171 1.59 -9.86 5.38
N LEU A 172 2.45 -10.87 5.39
CA LEU A 172 3.39 -11.12 6.48
C LEU A 172 4.40 -9.98 6.61
N LEU A 173 4.91 -9.46 5.49
CA LEU A 173 5.84 -8.34 5.49
C LEU A 173 5.22 -7.10 6.14
N PHE A 174 4.02 -6.69 5.72
CA PHE A 174 3.36 -5.51 6.29
C PHE A 174 3.00 -5.71 7.76
N GLU A 175 2.59 -6.91 8.16
CA GLU A 175 2.36 -7.26 9.57
C GLU A 175 3.62 -7.08 10.41
N GLN A 176 4.75 -7.68 9.98
CA GLN A 176 6.02 -7.58 10.72
C GLN A 176 6.55 -6.14 10.77
N LEU A 177 6.44 -5.38 9.67
CA LEU A 177 6.83 -3.97 9.64
C LEU A 177 5.96 -3.11 10.56
N ALA A 178 4.64 -3.35 10.57
CA ALA A 178 3.72 -2.64 11.43
C ALA A 178 3.96 -2.94 12.91
N TYR A 179 4.23 -4.20 13.27
CA TYR A 179 4.59 -4.59 14.64
C TYR A 179 5.94 -4.05 15.08
N LYS A 180 6.93 -3.99 14.18
CA LYS A 180 8.20 -3.33 14.47
C LYS A 180 8.02 -1.84 14.77
N ALA A 181 7.12 -1.17 14.06
CA ALA A 181 6.79 0.24 14.30
C ALA A 181 5.89 0.42 15.54
N ASN A 182 5.05 -0.57 15.86
CA ASN A 182 4.08 -0.54 16.95
C ASN A 182 4.22 -1.79 17.84
N PRO A 183 5.25 -1.90 18.68
CA PRO A 183 5.53 -3.12 19.43
C PRO A 183 4.36 -3.59 20.32
N GLY A 184 3.57 -2.65 20.88
CA GLY A 184 2.38 -2.98 21.67
C GLY A 184 1.23 -3.62 20.87
N ALA A 185 1.27 -3.53 19.54
CA ALA A 185 0.29 -4.17 18.67
C ALA A 185 0.63 -5.64 18.36
N ALA A 186 1.88 -6.08 18.58
CA ALA A 186 2.29 -7.44 18.28
C ALA A 186 1.54 -8.49 19.12
N TYR A 187 1.40 -9.71 18.58
CA TYR A 187 0.98 -10.86 19.36
C TYR A 187 2.14 -11.35 20.23
N THR A 188 1.85 -11.69 21.49
CA THR A 188 2.85 -12.19 22.45
C THR A 188 3.09 -13.70 22.34
N GLU A 189 2.22 -14.40 21.62
CA GLU A 189 2.29 -15.84 21.39
C GLU A 189 3.49 -16.15 20.48
N THR A 190 4.39 -17.02 20.96
CA THR A 190 5.52 -17.56 20.18
C THR A 190 5.28 -19.05 19.96
N ILE A 191 5.65 -19.54 18.77
CA ILE A 191 5.58 -20.96 18.41
C ILE A 191 6.97 -21.58 18.59
#